data_AF-A0A837DV64-F1
#
_entry.id   AF-A0A837DV64-F1
#
_cell.length_a   1.000
_cell.length_b   1.000
_cell.length_c   1.000
_cell.angle_alpha   90.00
_cell.angle_beta   90.00
_cell.angle_gamma   90.00
#
_symmetry.space_group_name_H-M   'P 1'
#
loop_
_entity.id
_entity.type
_entity.pdbx_description
1 polymer ?
#
loop_
_entity_poly.entity_id
_entity_poly.type
_entity_poly.pdbx_seq_one_letter_code
_entity_poly.pdbx_strand_id
1 'polypeptide(L)'
;MGKVSEFQKQQIMDIYDALKKFVSEMDIENEDEYYRIRAVIERKKLILPEIIFNAIMQFMDNVVEEYVFDAKNPAFTEEEAEYENGVMNIKTDAAFNKLMSQFLERLRELDEKIDQFAERELKAYLLG
;
A
#
# COMPACT_ATOMS: atom_id res chain seq x y z
N MET A 1 15.69 11.30 20.53
CA MET A 1 15.59 10.33 19.42
C MET A 1 16.99 9.89 19.05
N GLY A 2 17.24 8.59 18.95
CA GLY A 2 18.58 8.07 18.65
C GLY A 2 18.96 8.34 17.20
N LYS A 3 20.22 8.73 16.95
CA LYS A 3 20.76 8.81 15.60
C LYS A 3 20.72 7.43 14.95
N VAL A 4 20.11 7.33 13.77
CA VAL A 4 20.22 6.15 12.91
C VAL A 4 21.49 6.25 12.08
N SER A 5 22.12 5.12 11.78
CA SER A 5 23.26 5.04 10.87
C SER A 5 22.84 5.26 9.42
N GLU A 6 23.76 5.65 8.54
CA GLU A 6 23.50 5.76 7.10
C GLU A 6 22.99 4.44 6.49
N PHE A 7 23.48 3.30 6.99
CA PHE A 7 22.94 1.99 6.61
C PHE A 7 21.46 1.84 6.99
N GLN A 8 21.08 2.24 8.22
CA GLN A 8 19.69 2.22 8.66
C GLN A 8 18.81 3.19 7.85
N LYS A 9 19.32 4.38 7.51
CA LYS A 9 18.62 5.33 6.63
C LYS A 9 18.34 4.72 5.26
N GLN A 10 19.34 4.05 4.67
CA GLN A 10 19.14 3.33 3.42
C GLN A 10 18.07 2.25 3.55
N GLN A 11 18.06 1.48 4.64
CA GLN A 11 17.02 0.46 4.86
C GLN A 11 15.61 1.06 5.01
N ILE A 12 15.48 2.26 5.57
CA ILE A 12 14.21 2.99 5.65
C ILE A 12 13.78 3.46 4.26
N MET A 13 14.69 4.02 3.47
CA MET A 13 14.41 4.43 2.09
C MET A 13 14.01 3.25 1.21
N ASP A 14 14.68 2.10 1.33
CA ASP A 14 14.34 0.89 0.59
C ASP A 14 12.90 0.43 0.87
N ILE A 15 12.39 0.63 2.10
CA ILE A 15 11.00 0.33 2.45
C ILE A 15 10.05 1.33 1.82
N TYR A 16 10.36 2.63 1.92
CA TYR A 16 9.56 3.67 1.30
C TYR A 16 9.45 3.45 -0.22
N ASP A 17 10.56 3.18 -0.89
CA ASP A 17 10.58 2.90 -2.33
C ASP A 17 9.76 1.65 -2.69
N ALA A 18 9.82 0.59 -1.86
CA ALA A 18 8.98 -0.59 -2.06
C ALA A 18 7.48 -0.28 -1.96
N LEU A 19 7.07 0.57 -1.01
CA LEU A 19 5.68 1.01 -0.87
C LEU A 19 5.24 1.89 -2.05
N LYS A 20 6.08 2.82 -2.50
CA LYS A 20 5.78 3.64 -3.69
C LYS A 20 5.70 2.78 -4.94
N LYS A 21 6.57 1.78 -5.04
CA LYS A 21 6.58 0.83 -6.16
C LYS A 21 5.27 0.03 -6.21
N PHE A 22 4.81 -0.48 -5.07
CA PHE A 22 3.53 -1.17 -4.91
C PHE A 22 2.35 -0.40 -5.49
N VAL A 23 2.28 0.91 -5.22
CA VAL A 23 1.25 1.78 -5.80
C VAL A 23 1.49 2.00 -7.29
N SER A 24 2.72 2.32 -7.70
CA SER A 24 3.03 2.64 -9.10
C SER A 24 2.86 1.46 -10.07
N GLU A 25 3.06 0.23 -9.58
CA GLU A 25 2.83 -1.02 -10.32
C GLU A 25 1.37 -1.47 -10.26
N MET A 26 0.51 -0.70 -9.58
CA MET A 26 -0.92 -0.97 -9.43
C MET A 26 -1.22 -2.26 -8.66
N ASP A 27 -0.32 -2.66 -7.75
CA ASP A 27 -0.41 -3.91 -6.98
C ASP A 27 -1.27 -3.78 -5.71
N ILE A 28 -2.00 -2.67 -5.52
CA ILE A 28 -2.69 -2.38 -4.26
C ILE A 28 -3.78 -3.39 -3.85
N GLU A 29 -4.21 -4.25 -4.76
CA GLU A 29 -5.18 -5.34 -4.55
C GLU A 29 -4.51 -6.74 -4.72
N ASN A 30 -3.17 -6.79 -4.72
CA ASN A 30 -2.37 -8.01 -4.91
C ASN A 30 -1.85 -8.56 -3.56
N GLU A 31 -2.47 -9.63 -3.08
CA GLU A 31 -2.11 -10.28 -1.82
C GLU A 31 -0.67 -10.83 -1.81
N ASP A 32 -0.21 -11.39 -2.93
CA ASP A 32 1.15 -11.96 -3.02
C ASP A 32 2.22 -10.88 -2.90
N GLU A 33 1.98 -9.73 -3.53
CA GLU A 33 2.91 -8.60 -3.46
C GLU A 33 2.88 -7.94 -2.06
N TYR A 34 1.70 -7.85 -1.43
CA TYR A 34 1.58 -7.43 -0.04
C TYR A 34 2.46 -8.28 0.89
N TYR A 35 2.35 -9.61 0.81
CA TYR A 35 3.16 -10.51 1.63
C TYR A 35 4.66 -10.45 1.28
N ARG A 36 5.00 -10.23 0.00
CA ARG A 36 6.40 -10.01 -0.41
C ARG A 36 6.98 -8.78 0.26
N ILE A 37 6.30 -7.64 0.22
CA ILE A 37 6.74 -6.38 0.84
C ILE A 37 6.84 -6.56 2.36
N ARG A 38 5.83 -7.16 2.99
CA ARG A 38 5.82 -7.46 4.43
C ARG A 38 7.04 -8.29 4.82
N ALA A 39 7.34 -9.36 4.09
CA ALA A 39 8.51 -10.20 4.35
C ALA A 39 9.85 -9.46 4.18
N VAL A 40 9.90 -8.48 3.27
CA VAL A 40 11.08 -7.61 3.07
C VAL A 40 11.27 -6.65 4.24
N ILE A 41 10.18 -6.15 4.84
CA ILE A 41 10.20 -5.30 6.04
C ILE A 41 10.60 -6.13 7.26
N GLU A 42 10.01 -7.31 7.46
CA GLU A 42 10.27 -8.18 8.62
C GLU A 42 11.75 -8.56 8.75
N ARG A 43 12.44 -8.82 7.63
CA ARG A 43 13.89 -9.09 7.62
C ARG A 43 14.73 -7.94 8.17
N LYS A 44 14.20 -6.71 8.16
CA LYS A 44 14.87 -5.51 8.66
C LYS A 44 14.65 -5.27 10.16
N LYS A 45 13.90 -6.12 10.86
CA LYS A 45 13.63 -6.01 12.31
C LYS A 45 14.89 -5.89 13.17
N LEU A 46 15.95 -6.63 12.83
CA LEU A 46 17.22 -6.60 13.57
C LEU A 46 18.10 -5.39 13.21
N ILE A 47 17.77 -4.71 12.11
CA ILE A 47 18.55 -3.60 11.58
C ILE A 47 17.95 -2.27 12.03
N LEU A 48 16.62 -2.14 11.97
CA LEU A 48 15.92 -0.91 12.26
C LEU A 48 15.71 -0.70 13.76
N PRO A 49 15.74 0.55 14.25
CA PRO A 49 15.25 0.86 15.58
C PRO A 49 13.82 0.36 15.77
N GLU A 50 13.54 -0.25 16.92
CA GLU A 50 12.25 -0.88 17.23
C GLU A 50 11.06 0.07 17.01
N ILE A 51 11.19 1.34 17.39
CA ILE A 51 10.14 2.35 17.22
C ILE A 51 9.78 2.51 15.73
N ILE A 52 10.78 2.61 14.85
CA ILE A 52 10.57 2.78 13.40
C ILE A 52 9.99 1.50 12.81
N PHE A 53 10.57 0.35 13.16
CA PHE A 53 10.09 -0.94 12.68
C PHE A 53 8.61 -1.15 13.03
N ASN A 54 8.24 -0.88 14.29
CA ASN A 54 6.85 -1.02 14.74
C ASN A 54 5.92 -0.03 14.04
N ALA A 55 6.34 1.22 13.83
CA ALA A 55 5.55 2.20 13.09
C ALA A 55 5.29 1.75 11.63
N ILE A 56 6.30 1.20 10.96
CA ILE A 56 6.17 0.66 9.60
C ILE A 56 5.23 -0.55 9.58
N MET A 57 5.39 -1.49 10.52
CA MET A 57 4.50 -2.66 10.59
C MET A 57 3.06 -2.26 10.89
N GLN A 58 2.84 -1.29 11.78
CA GLN A 58 1.51 -0.76 12.05
C GLN A 58 0.91 -0.04 10.83
N PHE A 59 1.72 0.64 10.03
CA PHE A 59 1.24 1.21 8.77
C PHE A 59 0.85 0.12 7.77
N MET A 60 1.63 -0.96 7.67
CA MET A 60 1.26 -2.12 6.85
C MET A 60 -0.08 -2.72 7.30
N ASP A 61 -0.21 -3.03 8.59
CA ASP A 61 -1.37 -3.72 9.15
C ASP A 61 -2.65 -2.86 9.13
N ASN A 62 -2.55 -1.57 9.41
CA ASN A 62 -3.73 -0.71 9.60
C ASN A 62 -4.09 0.13 8.37
N VAL A 63 -3.17 0.26 7.40
CA VAL A 63 -3.39 1.08 6.22
C VAL A 63 -3.26 0.25 4.96
N VAL A 64 -2.10 -0.33 4.69
CA VAL A 64 -1.85 -1.04 3.42
C VAL A 64 -2.75 -2.26 3.28
N GLU A 65 -2.97 -3.01 4.36
CA GLU A 65 -3.83 -4.20 4.38
C GLU A 65 -5.27 -3.90 3.95
N GLU A 66 -5.84 -2.75 4.33
CA GLU A 66 -7.20 -2.34 3.94
C GLU A 66 -7.31 -2.19 2.40
N TYR A 67 -6.24 -1.72 1.74
CA TYR A 67 -6.26 -1.58 0.29
C TYR A 67 -6.22 -2.94 -0.43
N VAL A 68 -5.63 -3.95 0.20
CA VAL A 68 -5.41 -5.28 -0.38
C VAL A 68 -6.63 -6.17 -0.16
N PHE A 69 -7.09 -6.30 1.09
CA PHE A 69 -8.11 -7.28 1.45
C PHE A 69 -9.52 -6.69 1.53
N ASP A 70 -9.63 -5.38 1.80
CA ASP A 70 -10.91 -4.67 1.89
C ASP A 70 -11.16 -3.82 0.63
N ALA A 71 -10.95 -4.43 -0.54
CA ALA A 71 -11.30 -3.85 -1.83
C ALA A 71 -12.81 -3.60 -1.93
N LYS A 72 -13.19 -2.33 -1.74
CA LYS A 72 -14.57 -1.86 -1.95
C LYS A 72 -14.78 -1.71 -3.44
N ASN A 73 -15.40 -2.71 -4.06
CA ASN A 73 -15.86 -2.59 -5.45
C ASN A 73 -17.03 -1.59 -5.56
N PRO A 74 -17.15 -0.88 -6.70
CA PRO A 74 -18.33 -0.08 -6.97
C PRO A 74 -19.59 -0.95 -6.95
N ALA A 75 -20.71 -0.41 -6.48
CA ALA A 75 -22.00 -1.07 -6.63
C ALA A 75 -22.45 -0.98 -8.10
N PHE A 76 -22.77 -2.12 -8.71
CA PHE A 76 -23.25 -2.20 -10.09
C PHE A 76 -24.72 -2.65 -10.14
N THR A 77 -25.45 -2.18 -11.14
CA THR A 77 -26.77 -2.74 -11.50
C THR A 77 -26.62 -4.01 -12.36
N GLU A 78 -27.70 -4.77 -12.55
CA GLU A 78 -27.72 -5.97 -13.43
C GLU A 78 -27.44 -5.65 -14.91
N GLU A 79 -27.73 -4.41 -15.32
CA GLU A 79 -27.42 -3.88 -16.65
C GLU A 79 -25.94 -3.52 -16.78
N GLU A 80 -25.30 -3.11 -15.68
CA GLU A 80 -23.90 -2.68 -15.65
C GLU A 80 -22.93 -3.87 -15.53
N ALA A 81 -23.28 -4.88 -14.73
CA ALA A 81 -22.45 -6.06 -14.50
C ALA A 81 -23.27 -7.30 -14.15
N GLU A 82 -22.69 -8.48 -14.37
CA GLU A 82 -23.21 -9.75 -13.87
C GLU A 82 -22.13 -10.53 -13.13
N TYR A 83 -22.53 -11.29 -12.11
CA TYR A 83 -21.63 -12.18 -11.39
C TYR A 83 -21.89 -13.61 -11.79
N GLU A 84 -20.90 -14.27 -12.39
CA GLU A 84 -20.98 -15.66 -12.79
C GLU A 84 -19.72 -16.40 -12.33
N ASN A 85 -19.90 -17.52 -11.60
CA ASN A 85 -18.81 -18.37 -11.12
C ASN A 85 -17.70 -17.63 -10.33
N GLY A 86 -18.08 -16.60 -9.57
CA GLY A 86 -17.15 -15.78 -8.78
C GLY A 86 -16.39 -14.72 -9.59
N VAL A 87 -16.69 -14.57 -10.89
CA VAL A 87 -16.13 -13.53 -11.75
C VAL A 87 -17.22 -12.49 -12.03
N MET A 88 -16.87 -11.22 -11.84
CA MET A 88 -17.73 -10.11 -12.27
C MET A 88 -17.44 -9.80 -13.73
N ASN A 89 -18.47 -9.89 -14.58
CA ASN A 89 -18.42 -9.50 -15.99
C ASN A 89 -19.04 -8.11 -16.15
N ILE A 90 -18.23 -7.14 -16.56
CA ILE A 90 -18.67 -5.77 -16.84
C ILE A 90 -19.29 -5.71 -18.24
N LYS A 91 -20.52 -5.17 -18.34
CA LYS A 91 -21.31 -5.17 -19.58
C LYS A 91 -21.23 -3.86 -20.36
N THR A 92 -20.82 -2.76 -19.73
CA THR A 92 -20.83 -1.43 -20.32
C THR A 92 -19.53 -0.66 -20.07
N ASP A 93 -19.16 0.20 -21.02
CA ASP A 93 -18.01 1.11 -20.88
C ASP A 93 -18.18 2.06 -19.68
N ALA A 94 -19.42 2.48 -19.39
CA ALA A 94 -19.72 3.33 -18.24
C ALA A 94 -19.39 2.62 -16.92
N ALA A 95 -19.77 1.35 -16.78
CA ALA A 95 -19.45 0.53 -15.62
C ALA A 95 -17.94 0.25 -15.51
N PHE A 96 -17.26 0.00 -16.63
CA PHE A 96 -15.80 -0.15 -16.64
C PHE A 96 -15.09 1.14 -16.19
N ASN A 97 -15.49 2.30 -16.71
CA ASN A 97 -14.93 3.59 -16.32
C ASN A 97 -15.17 3.90 -14.84
N LYS A 98 -16.31 3.50 -14.29
CA LYS A 98 -16.64 3.61 -12.86
C LYS A 98 -15.68 2.77 -12.01
N LEU A 99 -15.45 1.51 -12.39
CA LEU A 99 -14.47 0.63 -11.74
C LEU A 99 -13.08 1.24 -11.75
N MET A 100 -12.60 1.63 -12.94
CA MET A 100 -11.27 2.19 -13.12
C MET A 100 -11.08 3.51 -12.35
N SER A 101 -12.09 4.38 -12.35
CA SER A 101 -12.03 5.65 -11.62
C SER A 101 -11.88 5.43 -10.11
N GLN A 102 -12.65 4.48 -9.55
CA GLN A 102 -12.54 4.14 -8.13
C GLN A 102 -11.19 3.48 -7.80
N PHE A 103 -10.67 2.63 -8.68
CA PHE A 103 -9.35 2.02 -8.49
C PHE A 103 -8.21 3.06 -8.53
N LEU A 104 -8.24 3.99 -9.49
CA LEU A 104 -7.27 5.08 -9.58
C LEU A 104 -7.34 6.03 -8.38
N GLU A 105 -8.55 6.26 -7.84
CA GLU A 105 -8.71 7.04 -6.62
C GLU A 105 -8.09 6.33 -5.41
N ARG A 106 -8.33 5.02 -5.25
CA ARG A 106 -7.67 4.20 -4.21
C ARG A 106 -6.15 4.26 -4.32
N LEU A 107 -5.59 4.16 -5.54
CA LEU A 107 -4.16 4.30 -5.79
C LEU A 107 -3.63 5.65 -5.29
N ARG A 108 -4.26 6.75 -5.70
CA ARG A 108 -3.88 8.10 -5.29
C ARG A 108 -3.95 8.28 -3.76
N GLU A 109 -5.03 7.81 -3.14
CA GLU A 109 -5.20 7.90 -1.69
C GLU A 109 -4.13 7.13 -0.92
N LEU A 110 -3.81 5.90 -1.34
CA LEU A 110 -2.74 5.13 -0.71
C LEU A 110 -1.39 5.81 -0.92
N ASP A 111 -1.13 6.36 -2.10
CA ASP A 111 0.09 7.12 -2.40
C ASP A 111 0.29 8.29 -1.43
N GLU A 112 -0.76 9.08 -1.23
CA GLU A 112 -0.78 10.21 -0.31
C GLU A 112 -0.60 9.75 1.16
N LYS A 113 -1.22 8.63 1.55
CA LYS A 113 -1.06 8.07 2.90
C LYS A 113 0.37 7.60 3.15
N ILE A 114 1.05 7.02 2.15
CA ILE A 114 2.47 6.64 2.23
C ILE A 114 3.34 7.88 2.43
N ASP A 115 3.11 8.94 1.66
CA ASP A 115 3.89 10.19 1.78
C ASP A 115 3.68 10.86 3.15
N GLN A 116 2.43 10.90 3.62
CA GLN A 116 2.10 11.43 4.95
C GLN A 116 2.73 10.61 6.08
N PHE A 117 2.75 9.27 5.96
CA PHE A 117 3.42 8.39 6.90
C PHE A 117 4.92 8.65 6.92
N ALA A 118 5.56 8.73 5.75
CA ALA A 118 6.99 8.99 5.63
C ALA A 118 7.37 10.34 6.25
N GLU A 119 6.57 11.39 6.00
CA GLU A 119 6.79 12.71 6.58
C GLU A 119 6.67 12.70 8.11
N ARG A 120 5.68 11.99 8.67
CA ARG A 120 5.42 11.98 10.12
C ARG A 120 6.40 11.08 10.89
N GLU A 121 6.60 9.86 10.40
CA GLU A 121 7.27 8.80 11.16
C GLU A 121 8.73 8.60 10.74
N LEU A 122 9.08 8.87 9.48
CA LEU A 122 10.41 8.54 8.94
C LEU A 122 11.34 9.76 8.80
N LYS A 123 10.79 10.94 8.48
CA LYS A 123 11.55 12.18 8.20
C LYS A 123 12.55 12.56 9.28
N ALA A 124 12.17 12.44 10.55
CA ALA A 124 13.04 12.78 11.68
C ALA A 124 14.32 11.93 11.72
N TYR A 125 14.25 10.69 11.22
CA TYR A 125 15.38 9.76 11.18
C TYR A 125 16.23 9.93 9.93
N LEU A 126 15.62 10.38 8.82
CA LEU A 126 16.35 10.63 7.57
C LEU A 126 17.19 11.93 7.64
N LEU A 127 16.69 12.95 8.37
CA LEU A 127 17.33 14.27 8.46
C LEU A 127 18.22 14.48 9.70
N GLY A 128 18.17 13.57 10.69
CA GLY A 128 18.97 13.62 11.92
C GLY A 128 20.34 12.94 11.83
#